data_AF-A0A413VYN2-F1
#
_entry.id   AF-A0A413VYN2-F1
#
_cell.length_a   1.000
_cell.length_b   1.000
_cell.length_c   1.000
_cell.angle_alpha   90.00
_cell.angle_beta   90.00
_cell.angle_gamma   90.00
#
_symmetry.space_group_name_H-M   'P 1'
#
loop_
_entity.id
_entity.type
_entity.pdbx_description
1 polymer ?
#
loop_
_entity_poly.entity_id
_entity_poly.type
_entity_poly.pdbx_seq_one_letter_code
_entity_poly.pdbx_strand_id
1 'polypeptide(L)' 'MRVHRSYIVTLCKIAEISRLRIIFDRNTYIPVGESYKERFTEYIEKLM' A
#
# COMPACT_ATOMS: atom_id res chain seq x y z
N MET A 1 -4.58 0.78 -7.13
CA MET A 1 -4.05 2.07 -6.68
C MET A 1 -2.55 2.13 -6.90
N ARG A 2 -2.07 3.24 -7.45
CA ARG A 2 -0.64 3.47 -7.59
C ARG A 2 -0.08 3.87 -6.23
N VAL A 3 0.90 3.11 -5.74
CA VAL A 3 1.51 3.31 -4.41
C VAL A 3 3.00 3.65 -4.51
N HIS A 4 3.57 3.49 -5.70
CA HIS A 4 4.93 3.90 -6.02
C HIS A 4 5.00 4.27 -7.50
N ARG A 5 6.03 5.02 -7.89
CA ARG A 5 6.27 5.34 -9.31
C ARG A 5 6.39 4.08 -10.18
N SER A 6 6.89 2.98 -9.63
CA SER A 6 7.09 1.71 -10.33
C SER A 6 6.02 0.64 -10.03
N TYR A 7 5.11 0.88 -9.08
CA TYR A 7 4.18 -0.15 -8.60
C TYR A 7 2.73 0.33 -8.52
N ILE A 8 1.84 -0.50 -9.07
CA ILE A 8 0.39 -0.37 -8.96
C ILE A 8 -0.10 -1.62 -8.25
N VAL A 9 -0.85 -1.45 -7.16
CA VAL A 9 -1.35 -2.55 -6.32
C VAL A 9 -2.87 -2.60 -6.32
N THR A 10 -3.42 -3.80 -6.22
CA THR A 10 -4.86 -4.00 -6.06
C THR A 10 -5.20 -3.97 -4.57
N LEU A 11 -6.07 -3.03 -4.18
CA LEU A 11 -6.40 -2.76 -2.79
C LEU A 11 -7.20 -3.88 -2.11
N CYS A 12 -7.96 -4.64 -2.91
CA CYS A 12 -8.76 -5.77 -2.44
C CYS A 12 -7.93 -6.99 -1.98
N LYS A 13 -6.62 -7.03 -2.31
CA LYS A 13 -5.72 -8.16 -2.00
C LYS A 13 -4.62 -7.82 -1.01
N ILE A 14 -4.71 -6.69 -0.32
CA ILE A 14 -3.70 -6.31 0.66
C ILE A 14 -3.87 -7.22 1.88
N ALA A 15 -2.86 -8.02 2.20
CA ALA A 15 -2.89 -8.92 3.36
C ALA A 15 -2.61 -8.16 4.65
N GLU A 16 -1.57 -7.32 4.66
CA GLU A 16 -1.21 -6.53 5.83
C GLU A 16 -0.42 -5.26 5.43
N ILE A 17 -0.51 -4.22 6.26
CA ILE A 17 0.21 -2.96 6.07
C ILE A 17 1.03 -2.71 7.33
N SER A 18 2.35 -2.64 7.19
CA SER A 18 3.25 -2.40 8.33
C SER A 18 4.35 -1.41 7.96
N ARG A 19 4.53 -0.38 8.78
CA ARG A 19 5.56 0.66 8.63
C ARG A 19 5.72 1.16 7.19
N LEU A 20 4.61 1.52 6.54
CA LEU A 20 4.59 2.08 5.18
C LEU A 20 5.06 1.10 4.08
N ARG A 21 5.01 -0.19 4.37
CA ARG A 21 5.22 -1.27 3.42
C ARG A 21 3.96 -2.11 3.35
N ILE A 22 3.55 -2.43 2.13
CA ILE A 22 2.44 -3.32 1.87
C ILE A 22 3.02 -4.72 1.78
N ILE A 23 2.54 -5.60 2.67
CA ILE A 23 2.87 -7.02 2.65
C ILE A 23 1.80 -7.68 1.80
N PHE A 24 2.18 -8.08 0.59
CA PHE A 24 1.25 -8.73 -0.34
C PHE A 24 1.26 -10.24 -0.15
N ASP A 25 2.44 -10.80 0.17
CA ASP A 25 2.66 -12.22 0.49
C ASP A 25 3.89 -12.32 1.42
N ARG A 26 4.21 -13.52 1.92
CA ARG A 26 5.35 -13.73 2.86
C ARG A 26 6.70 -13.26 2.32
N ASN A 27 6.87 -13.24 0.99
CA ASN A 27 8.11 -12.80 0.33
C ASN A 27 7.97 -11.51 -0.48
N THR A 28 6.76 -10.95 -0.62
CA THR A 28 6.53 -9.80 -1.50
C THR A 28 6.20 -8.56 -0.69
N TYR A 29 7.17 -7.64 -0.67
CA TYR A 29 7.06 -6.37 0.00
C TYR A 29 7.06 -5.24 -1.02
N ILE A 30 6.03 -4.40 -0.96
CA ILE A 30 5.90 -3.28 -1.88
C ILE A 30 6.13 -1.99 -1.08
N PRO A 31 7.19 -1.23 -1.40
CA PRO A 31 7.44 0.04 -0.74
C PRO A 31 6.41 1.08 -1.21
N VAL A 32 5.85 1.83 -0.26
CA VAL A 32 4.98 2.96 -0.57
C VAL A 32 5.84 4.22 -0.68
N GLY A 33 5.77 4.87 -1.83
CA GLY A 33 6.46 6.15 -2.06
C GLY A 33 5.83 7.26 -1.24
N GLU A 34 6.64 8.21 -0.79
CA GLU A 34 6.20 9.28 0.12
C GLU A 34 5.05 10.12 -0.45
N SER A 35 5.12 10.48 -1.74
CA SER A 35 4.05 11.22 -2.45
C SER A 35 2.72 10.46 -2.56
N TYR A 36 2.73 9.15 -2.34
CA TYR A 36 1.54 8.31 -2.38
C TYR A 36 1.08 7.87 -0.98
N LYS A 37 1.84 8.19 0.08
CA LYS A 37 1.48 7.83 1.46
C LYS A 37 0.16 8.42 1.88
N GLU A 38 0.01 9.74 1.75
CA GLU A 38 -1.15 10.47 2.26
C GLU A 38 -2.45 9.91 1.70
N ARG A 39 -2.50 9.80 0.36
CA ARG A 39 -3.63 9.25 -0.37
C ARG A 39 -3.88 7.75 -0.09
N PHE A 40 -2.82 7.00 0.24
CA PHE A 40 -2.95 5.60 0.65
C PHE A 40 -3.50 5.48 2.07
N THR A 41 -2.99 6.28 3.01
CA THR A 41 -3.49 6.34 4.39
C THR A 41 -4.96 6.75 4.42
N GLU A 42 -5.34 7.82 3.72
CA GLU A 42 -6.75 8.25 3.62
C GLU A 42 -7.66 7.12 3.12
N TYR A 43 -7.20 6.35 2.14
CA TYR A 43 -7.98 5.22 1.62
C TYR A 43 -8.17 4.11 2.66
N ILE A 44 -7.14 3.80 3.44
CA ILE A 44 -7.20 2.80 4.51
C ILE A 44 -8.08 3.29 5.66
N GLU A 45 -7.95 4.55 6.06
CA GLU A 45 -8.81 5.18 7.08
C GLU A 45 -10.27 5.19 6.67
N LYS A 46 -10.57 5.32 5.38
CA LYS A 46 -11.95 5.26 4.86
C LYS A 46 -12.52 3.84 4.76
N LEU A 47 -11.66 2.83 4.88
CA LEU A 47 -12.02 1.41 4.85
C LEU A 47 -12.22 0.83 6.25
N MET A 48 -11.63 1.46 7.27
CA MET A 48 -12.03 1.32 8.67
C MET A 48 -13.38 1.99 8.93
#